data_AF-X1PKT7-F1
#
_entry.id   AF-X1PKT7-F1
#
_cell.length_a   1.000
_cell.length_b   1.000
_cell.length_c   1.000
_cell.angle_alpha   90.00
_cell.angle_beta   90.00
_cell.angle_gamma   90.00
#
_symmetry.space_group_name_H-M   'P 1'
#
loop_
_entity.id
_entity.type
_entity.pdbx_description
1 polymer ?
#
loop_
_entity_poly.entity_id
_entity_poly.type
_entity_poly.pdbx_seq_one_letter_code
_entity_poly.pdbx_strand_id
1 'polypeptide(L)'
;YTIKKNVVTGNLGDGIDVEYTSDSHLINYNDIYDNTGYGVNVLLGISTVDTKYNWWGDASGPTYTAATGASVDVSNPEGTGENITDRVTYYEWLYKPKADVIADNAAYYTRVVSLSVGWNTLSTPIILDAAGDTVDEVVDSAKITIAYWYDTNDADSDGIYWEQVTTGYELKPCDAIYIKMNATDSVILKYNATDISMPTKDLYAGWNLIGLANLETKDVDDAVQSVANTPTNLPGYSQVISPSMNSADWTFSSGQS
;
A
#
# COMPACT_ATOMS: atom_id res chain seq x y z
N TYR A 1 27.49 2.57 5.44
CA TYR A 1 27.57 1.17 5.92
C TYR A 1 26.32 0.44 5.54
N THR A 2 26.45 -0.84 5.20
CA THR A 2 25.33 -1.69 4.79
C THR A 2 25.10 -2.78 5.84
N ILE A 3 23.91 -2.81 6.43
CA ILE A 3 23.48 -3.83 7.39
C ILE A 3 22.38 -4.62 6.72
N LYS A 4 22.67 -5.86 6.31
CA LYS A 4 21.71 -6.71 5.59
C LYS A 4 21.79 -8.15 6.03
N LYS A 5 20.63 -8.82 5.99
CA LYS A 5 20.50 -10.26 6.24
C LYS A 5 20.85 -10.71 7.65
N ASN A 6 20.70 -9.84 8.64
CA ASN A 6 20.96 -10.13 10.05
C ASN A 6 19.67 -10.44 10.82
N VAL A 7 19.83 -10.98 12.03
CA VAL A 7 18.79 -11.02 13.07
C VAL A 7 19.30 -10.14 14.20
N VAL A 8 18.56 -9.10 14.55
CA VAL A 8 18.89 -8.10 15.57
C VAL A 8 17.80 -8.16 16.64
N THR A 9 18.09 -8.88 17.72
CA THR A 9 17.08 -9.20 18.72
C THR A 9 17.67 -9.36 20.12
N GLY A 10 16.86 -9.11 21.15
CA GLY A 10 17.22 -9.31 22.55
C GLY A 10 18.26 -8.31 23.07
N ASN A 11 18.42 -7.16 22.41
CA ASN A 11 19.31 -6.12 22.90
C ASN A 11 18.69 -5.40 24.10
N LEU A 12 19.51 -5.13 25.13
CA LEU A 12 19.14 -4.38 26.33
C LEU A 12 19.02 -2.86 26.10
N GLY A 13 19.14 -2.42 24.86
CA GLY A 13 19.00 -1.05 24.41
C GLY A 13 18.46 -1.05 22.99
N ASP A 14 18.99 -0.17 22.15
CA ASP A 14 18.62 -0.11 20.74
C ASP A 14 19.24 -1.27 19.96
N GLY A 15 18.53 -1.77 18.94
CA GLY A 15 19.02 -2.81 18.06
C GLY A 15 20.13 -2.30 17.13
N ILE A 16 19.91 -1.12 16.54
CA ILE A 16 20.86 -0.43 15.68
C ILE A 16 20.84 1.07 15.99
N ASP A 17 21.98 1.60 16.44
CA ASP A 17 22.21 3.03 16.63
C ASP A 17 22.88 3.65 15.40
N VAL A 18 22.31 4.76 14.91
CA VAL A 18 22.89 5.56 13.82
C VAL A 18 23.30 6.94 14.34
N GLU A 19 24.60 7.09 14.59
CA GLU A 19 25.20 8.30 15.19
C GLU A 19 25.79 9.30 14.17
N TYR A 20 25.89 8.91 12.89
CA TYR A 20 26.52 9.73 11.86
C TYR A 20 25.70 9.73 10.56
N THR A 21 25.73 10.85 9.84
CA THR A 21 25.09 10.96 8.52
C THR A 21 25.93 10.27 7.46
N SER A 22 25.29 9.46 6.63
CA SER A 22 25.87 8.94 5.40
C SER A 22 24.78 8.60 4.39
N ASP A 23 24.95 9.07 3.16
CA ASP A 23 24.08 8.70 2.03
C ASP A 23 24.18 7.20 1.66
N SER A 24 25.14 6.48 2.27
CA SER A 24 25.35 5.04 2.07
C SER A 24 24.75 4.16 3.17
N HIS A 25 24.03 4.74 4.14
CA HIS A 25 23.36 3.97 5.18
C HIS A 25 22.18 3.20 4.57
N LEU A 26 22.32 1.88 4.59
CA LEU A 26 21.36 0.96 3.99
C LEU A 26 21.16 -0.21 4.94
N ILE A 27 20.03 -0.20 5.65
CA ILE A 27 19.67 -1.20 6.66
C ILE A 27 18.45 -1.94 6.11
N ASN A 28 18.61 -3.08 5.43
CA ASN A 28 17.49 -3.74 4.75
C ASN A 28 17.60 -5.26 4.85
N TYR A 29 16.48 -5.97 4.69
CA TYR A 29 16.43 -7.43 4.76
C TYR A 29 16.98 -7.98 6.08
N ASN A 30 16.75 -7.31 7.20
CA ASN A 30 17.05 -7.80 8.54
C ASN A 30 15.74 -8.20 9.26
N ASP A 31 15.86 -9.09 10.23
CA ASP A 31 14.83 -9.33 11.23
C ASP A 31 15.20 -8.50 12.46
N ILE A 32 14.37 -7.53 12.85
CA ILE A 32 14.64 -6.59 13.94
C ILE A 32 13.46 -6.64 14.91
N TYR A 33 13.62 -7.28 16.06
CA TYR A 33 12.52 -7.53 17.00
C TYR A 33 13.01 -7.84 18.41
N ASP A 34 12.15 -7.70 19.42
CA ASP A 34 12.45 -7.93 20.85
C ASP A 34 13.67 -7.14 21.38
N ASN A 35 13.86 -5.90 20.93
CA ASN A 35 14.83 -4.98 21.51
C ASN A 35 14.15 -4.14 22.60
N THR A 36 14.83 -3.83 23.71
CA THR A 36 14.18 -3.06 24.79
C THR A 36 14.10 -1.57 24.51
N GLY A 37 14.93 -1.06 23.59
CA GLY A 37 14.91 0.31 23.08
C GLY A 37 14.16 0.43 21.75
N TYR A 38 14.77 1.07 20.76
CA TYR A 38 14.32 1.10 19.38
C TYR A 38 14.97 -0.03 18.57
N GLY A 39 14.28 -0.57 17.57
CA GLY A 39 14.89 -1.44 16.57
C GLY A 39 15.96 -0.71 15.76
N VAL A 40 15.63 0.51 15.32
CA VAL A 40 16.58 1.44 14.70
C VAL A 40 16.40 2.82 15.33
N ASN A 41 17.47 3.29 15.98
CA ASN A 41 17.55 4.62 16.56
C ASN A 41 18.43 5.53 15.70
N VAL A 42 17.78 6.40 14.92
CA VAL A 42 18.46 7.48 14.20
C VAL A 42 18.45 8.74 15.05
N LEU A 43 19.64 9.20 15.46
CA LEU A 43 19.79 10.31 16.40
C LEU A 43 19.42 11.67 15.81
N LEU A 44 19.26 12.66 16.71
CA LEU A 44 19.01 14.04 16.35
C LEU A 44 20.16 14.61 15.49
N GLY A 45 19.83 15.25 14.37
CA GLY A 45 20.81 15.88 13.47
C GLY A 45 21.39 14.95 12.40
N ILE A 46 20.95 13.70 12.37
CA ILE A 46 21.30 12.72 11.33
C ILE A 46 20.27 12.79 10.20
N SER A 47 20.70 12.55 8.95
CA SER A 47 19.77 12.43 7.82
C SER A 47 18.86 11.21 7.97
N THR A 48 17.70 11.23 7.31
CA THR A 48 16.83 10.06 7.23
C THR A 48 17.59 8.84 6.68
N VAL A 49 17.39 7.68 7.30
CA VAL A 49 18.06 6.42 6.93
C VAL A 49 17.08 5.49 6.21
N ASP A 50 17.53 4.87 5.11
CA ASP A 50 16.77 3.82 4.43
C ASP A 50 16.78 2.55 5.27
N THR A 51 15.59 2.19 5.75
CA THR A 51 15.30 0.99 6.54
C THR A 51 14.22 0.11 5.89
N LYS A 52 14.04 0.22 4.57
CA LYS A 52 13.02 -0.54 3.85
C LYS A 52 13.31 -2.05 3.93
N TYR A 53 12.31 -2.87 3.68
CA TYR A 53 12.48 -4.32 3.52
C TYR A 53 13.07 -5.02 4.75
N ASN A 54 12.91 -4.49 5.96
CA ASN A 54 13.15 -5.24 7.21
C ASN A 54 11.84 -5.87 7.69
N TRP A 55 11.94 -6.96 8.45
CA TRP A 55 10.83 -7.50 9.24
C TRP A 55 10.99 -7.00 10.68
N TRP A 56 9.92 -6.42 11.23
CA TRP A 56 9.95 -5.69 12.50
C TRP A 56 9.38 -6.50 13.68
N GLY A 57 9.41 -7.83 13.57
CA GLY A 57 8.83 -8.73 14.58
C GLY A 57 7.33 -8.96 14.45
N ASP A 58 6.62 -8.14 13.66
CA ASP A 58 5.20 -8.30 13.37
C ASP A 58 4.89 -7.95 11.91
N ALA A 59 3.88 -8.62 11.33
CA ALA A 59 3.43 -8.40 9.96
C ALA A 59 2.85 -6.98 9.75
N SER A 60 2.30 -6.38 10.80
CA SER A 60 1.80 -5.00 10.81
C SER A 60 2.91 -3.94 10.69
N GLY A 61 4.18 -4.34 10.75
CA GLY A 61 5.32 -3.44 10.62
C GLY A 61 5.63 -2.70 11.92
N PRO A 62 6.56 -1.73 11.87
CA PRO A 62 7.06 -1.08 13.06
C PRO A 62 6.08 -0.03 13.58
N THR A 63 6.19 0.29 14.85
CA THR A 63 5.69 1.55 15.41
C THR A 63 6.75 2.64 15.26
N TYR A 64 6.37 3.92 15.35
CA TYR A 64 7.36 4.99 15.43
C TYR A 64 7.10 5.96 16.58
N THR A 65 8.20 6.50 17.11
CA THR A 65 8.19 7.58 18.10
C THR A 65 8.76 8.85 17.47
N ALA A 66 8.06 9.97 17.62
CA ALA A 66 8.52 11.29 17.21
C ALA A 66 9.62 11.82 18.16
N ALA A 67 10.78 11.17 18.13
CA ALA A 67 11.88 11.41 19.07
C ALA A 67 12.79 12.56 18.67
N THR A 68 12.82 12.95 17.39
CA THR A 68 13.79 13.92 16.88
C THR A 68 13.17 15.15 16.21
N GLY A 69 11.83 15.23 16.22
CA GLY A 69 11.05 16.28 15.59
C GLY A 69 10.98 16.17 14.06
N ALA A 70 11.37 15.02 13.51
CA ALA A 70 11.16 14.70 12.11
C ALA A 70 9.75 14.11 11.91
N SER A 71 9.33 14.04 10.65
CA SER A 71 8.15 13.28 10.26
C SER A 71 8.59 12.12 9.40
N VAL A 72 7.91 11.00 9.58
CA VAL A 72 7.92 9.92 8.60
C VAL A 72 7.03 10.31 7.42
N ASP A 73 7.38 9.85 6.21
CA ASP A 73 6.61 10.13 5.00
C ASP A 73 5.29 9.36 4.97
N VAL A 74 5.26 8.19 5.59
CA VAL A 74 4.07 7.33 5.73
C VAL A 74 3.88 7.00 7.20
N SER A 75 2.67 7.18 7.71
CA SER A 75 2.30 6.81 9.08
C SER A 75 1.83 5.35 9.12
N ASN A 76 2.17 4.63 10.19
CA ASN A 76 1.73 3.26 10.47
C ASN A 76 1.14 3.17 11.88
N PRO A 77 -0.02 3.81 12.14
CA PRO A 77 -0.57 3.93 13.50
C PRO A 77 -1.03 2.58 14.09
N GLU A 78 -1.32 1.60 13.23
CA GLU A 78 -1.76 0.25 13.63
C GLU A 78 -0.59 -0.75 13.67
N GLY A 79 0.66 -0.29 13.47
CA GLY A 79 1.85 -1.12 13.62
C GLY A 79 2.00 -1.62 15.06
N THR A 80 2.45 -2.86 15.22
CA THR A 80 2.70 -3.48 16.54
C THR A 80 4.08 -4.11 16.67
N GLY A 81 4.89 -4.03 15.61
CA GLY A 81 6.28 -4.43 15.62
C GLY A 81 7.17 -3.45 16.38
N GLU A 82 8.46 -3.72 16.27
CA GLU A 82 9.55 -2.99 16.90
C GLU A 82 9.44 -1.47 16.67
N ASN A 83 9.76 -0.70 17.70
CA ASN A 83 9.66 0.76 17.66
C ASN A 83 10.88 1.37 16.96
N ILE A 84 10.67 2.43 16.18
CA ILE A 84 11.73 3.17 15.48
C ILE A 84 11.64 4.67 15.76
N THR A 85 12.72 5.41 15.46
CA THR A 85 12.65 6.88 15.49
C THR A 85 12.06 7.47 14.21
N ASP A 86 11.66 8.73 14.25
CA ASP A 86 11.05 9.50 13.18
C ASP A 86 11.97 9.88 11.99
N ARG A 87 13.22 9.38 11.95
CA ARG A 87 14.20 9.60 10.86
C ARG A 87 14.56 8.34 10.10
N VAL A 88 13.57 7.50 9.86
CA VAL A 88 13.74 6.28 9.07
C VAL A 88 12.71 6.22 7.95
N THR A 89 13.14 5.76 6.79
CA THR A 89 12.25 5.33 5.71
C THR A 89 12.05 3.85 5.86
N TYR A 90 10.93 3.43 6.44
CA TYR A 90 10.63 2.03 6.76
C TYR A 90 9.57 1.41 5.83
N TYR A 91 8.97 2.22 4.95
CA TYR A 91 7.86 1.82 4.11
C TYR A 91 8.28 0.90 2.96
N GLU A 92 7.41 -0.06 2.67
CA GLU A 92 7.70 -1.39 2.10
C GLU A 92 8.52 -2.26 3.07
N TRP A 93 7.97 -2.56 4.25
CA TRP A 93 8.56 -3.56 5.14
C TRP A 93 8.19 -4.98 4.71
N LEU A 94 8.87 -5.96 5.28
CA LEU A 94 8.53 -7.37 5.08
C LEU A 94 7.43 -7.78 6.05
N TYR A 95 6.34 -8.41 5.58
CA TYR A 95 5.32 -8.99 6.47
C TYR A 95 5.62 -10.43 6.90
N LYS A 96 6.75 -10.99 6.44
CA LYS A 96 7.29 -12.27 6.89
C LYS A 96 8.77 -12.13 7.26
N PRO A 97 9.27 -12.97 8.19
CA PRO A 97 10.70 -13.02 8.51
C PRO A 97 11.58 -13.27 7.27
N LYS A 98 12.83 -12.82 7.36
CA LYS A 98 13.87 -13.06 6.35
C LYS A 98 14.05 -14.54 6.03
N ALA A 99 13.87 -15.42 7.02
CA ALA A 99 13.99 -16.86 6.82
C ALA A 99 13.06 -17.35 5.70
N ASP A 100 11.81 -16.88 5.70
CA ASP A 100 10.82 -17.21 4.67
C ASP A 100 11.19 -16.56 3.33
N VAL A 101 11.62 -15.29 3.34
CA VAL A 101 12.10 -14.60 2.13
C VAL A 101 13.21 -15.37 1.43
N ILE A 102 14.17 -15.92 2.20
CA ILE A 102 15.28 -16.71 1.66
C ILE A 102 14.81 -18.08 1.20
N ALA A 103 13.96 -18.75 1.99
CA ALA A 103 13.47 -20.10 1.70
C ALA A 103 12.64 -20.12 0.41
N ASP A 104 11.75 -19.15 0.26
CA ASP A 104 10.82 -19.07 -0.86
C ASP A 104 11.40 -18.28 -2.05
N ASN A 105 12.57 -17.66 -1.85
CA ASN A 105 13.20 -16.74 -2.82
C ASN A 105 12.19 -15.68 -3.32
N ALA A 106 11.42 -15.14 -2.37
CA ALA A 106 10.26 -14.29 -2.62
C ALA A 106 10.26 -13.12 -1.64
N ALA A 107 9.89 -11.94 -2.09
CA ALA A 107 9.93 -10.74 -1.26
C ALA A 107 8.53 -10.31 -0.81
N TYR A 108 8.26 -10.54 0.48
CA TYR A 108 6.95 -10.36 1.13
C TYR A 108 6.70 -8.90 1.53
N TYR A 109 6.51 -8.01 0.55
CA TYR A 109 6.34 -6.57 0.82
C TYR A 109 4.90 -6.17 1.16
N THR A 110 4.77 -5.06 1.88
CA THR A 110 3.50 -4.42 2.21
C THR A 110 3.37 -3.01 1.66
N ARG A 111 2.12 -2.55 1.58
CA ARG A 111 1.78 -1.13 1.41
C ARG A 111 0.61 -0.76 2.30
N VAL A 112 0.73 0.38 2.99
CA VAL A 112 -0.33 0.97 3.80
C VAL A 112 -1.18 1.89 2.95
N VAL A 113 -2.50 1.74 3.07
CA VAL A 113 -3.48 2.64 2.51
C VAL A 113 -4.30 3.23 3.66
N SER A 114 -4.24 4.55 3.80
CA SER A 114 -5.05 5.25 4.79
C SER A 114 -6.47 5.47 4.28
N LEU A 115 -7.46 5.00 5.02
CA LEU A 115 -8.87 5.25 4.78
C LEU A 115 -9.39 6.28 5.79
N SER A 116 -10.07 7.30 5.28
CA SER A 116 -10.71 8.34 6.10
C SER A 116 -12.16 8.00 6.40
N VAL A 117 -12.73 8.61 7.44
CA VAL A 117 -14.20 8.59 7.64
C VAL A 117 -14.88 9.14 6.39
N GLY A 118 -15.97 8.51 5.95
CA GLY A 118 -16.67 8.84 4.72
C GLY A 118 -16.25 7.96 3.54
N TRP A 119 -16.39 8.47 2.31
CA TRP A 119 -16.13 7.72 1.09
C TRP A 119 -14.65 7.75 0.70
N ASN A 120 -14.12 6.57 0.41
CA ASN A 120 -12.77 6.34 -0.09
C ASN A 120 -12.84 5.47 -1.34
N THR A 121 -11.81 5.54 -2.17
CA THR A 121 -11.57 4.58 -3.24
C THR A 121 -10.48 3.62 -2.76
N LEU A 122 -10.72 2.32 -2.87
CA LEU A 122 -9.74 1.28 -2.56
C LEU A 122 -9.50 0.43 -3.80
N SER A 123 -8.24 0.12 -4.08
CA SER A 123 -7.83 -0.77 -5.17
C SER A 123 -6.46 -1.35 -4.87
N THR A 124 -6.12 -2.44 -5.56
CA THR A 124 -4.84 -3.12 -5.44
C THR A 124 -4.04 -2.93 -6.74
N PRO A 125 -2.77 -2.48 -6.65
CA PRO A 125 -1.97 -2.20 -7.85
C PRO A 125 -1.41 -3.45 -8.51
N ILE A 126 -1.17 -4.49 -7.71
CA ILE A 126 -0.67 -5.81 -8.09
C ILE A 126 -1.37 -6.87 -7.23
N ILE A 127 -1.15 -8.14 -7.57
CA ILE A 127 -1.78 -9.29 -6.90
C ILE A 127 -1.43 -9.28 -5.40
N LEU A 128 -2.45 -9.46 -4.57
CA LEU A 128 -2.28 -9.61 -3.12
C LEU A 128 -1.96 -11.06 -2.75
N ASP A 129 -1.35 -11.25 -1.58
CA ASP A 129 -1.19 -12.56 -0.98
C ASP A 129 -2.55 -13.09 -0.49
N ALA A 130 -2.79 -14.39 -0.70
CA ALA A 130 -4.06 -15.04 -0.38
C ALA A 130 -4.42 -15.02 1.12
N ALA A 131 -3.50 -14.63 2.01
CA ALA A 131 -3.78 -14.41 3.43
C ALA A 131 -4.24 -12.97 3.75
N GLY A 132 -4.73 -12.24 2.75
CA GLY A 132 -5.20 -10.86 2.87
C GLY A 132 -5.60 -10.29 1.52
N ASP A 133 -6.38 -11.06 0.74
CA ASP A 133 -6.84 -10.63 -0.59
C ASP A 133 -8.34 -10.32 -0.63
N THR A 134 -9.09 -10.54 0.45
CA THR A 134 -10.50 -10.11 0.54
C THR A 134 -10.66 -8.79 1.28
N VAL A 135 -11.77 -8.08 1.00
CA VAL A 135 -12.10 -6.80 1.66
C VAL A 135 -12.19 -6.95 3.18
N ASP A 136 -12.75 -8.05 3.68
CA ASP A 136 -12.94 -8.29 5.12
C ASP A 136 -11.67 -8.76 5.85
N GLU A 137 -10.67 -9.26 5.13
CA GLU A 137 -9.34 -9.54 5.69
C GLU A 137 -8.45 -8.29 5.75
N VAL A 138 -8.67 -7.38 4.79
CA VAL A 138 -7.83 -6.20 4.57
C VAL A 138 -8.32 -4.99 5.35
N VAL A 139 -9.64 -4.84 5.49
CA VAL A 139 -10.28 -3.71 6.18
C VAL A 139 -11.09 -4.23 7.36
N ASP A 140 -10.98 -3.57 8.51
CA ASP A 140 -11.81 -3.92 9.68
C ASP A 140 -13.29 -3.74 9.35
N SER A 141 -14.02 -4.85 9.22
CA SER A 141 -15.44 -4.87 8.89
C SER A 141 -16.31 -4.03 9.83
N ALA A 142 -15.90 -3.82 11.09
CA ALA A 142 -16.62 -2.94 12.02
C ALA A 142 -16.51 -1.47 11.65
N LYS A 143 -15.45 -1.08 10.92
CA LYS A 143 -15.22 0.28 10.43
C LYS A 143 -15.90 0.54 9.08
N ILE A 144 -16.34 -0.52 8.37
CA ILE A 144 -17.05 -0.42 7.08
C ILE A 144 -18.53 -0.12 7.32
N THR A 145 -19.03 0.94 6.69
CA THR A 145 -20.47 1.24 6.62
C THR A 145 -21.13 0.53 5.46
N ILE A 146 -20.55 0.65 4.26
CA ILE A 146 -21.00 0.00 3.03
C ILE A 146 -19.91 0.13 1.96
N ALA A 147 -19.88 -0.78 0.99
CA ALA A 147 -18.96 -0.70 -0.15
C ALA A 147 -19.63 -1.19 -1.43
N TYR A 148 -19.17 -0.67 -2.57
CA TYR A 148 -19.69 -0.97 -3.90
C TYR A 148 -18.56 -1.09 -4.92
N TRP A 149 -18.75 -1.97 -5.91
CA TRP A 149 -17.94 -2.05 -7.11
C TRP A 149 -18.82 -1.74 -8.33
N TYR A 150 -18.18 -1.40 -9.46
CA TYR A 150 -18.90 -1.12 -10.70
C TYR A 150 -18.79 -2.32 -11.65
N ASP A 151 -19.90 -3.03 -11.87
CA ASP A 151 -20.00 -4.08 -12.87
C ASP A 151 -20.18 -3.46 -14.25
N THR A 152 -19.07 -3.23 -14.94
CA THR A 152 -19.09 -2.63 -16.27
C THR A 152 -19.89 -3.46 -17.29
N ASN A 153 -19.95 -4.78 -17.12
CA ASN A 153 -20.55 -5.68 -18.10
C ASN A 153 -21.95 -6.16 -17.74
N ASP A 154 -22.47 -5.78 -16.56
CA ASP A 154 -23.79 -6.21 -16.07
C ASP A 154 -23.96 -7.72 -16.28
N ALA A 155 -23.05 -8.50 -15.68
CA ALA A 155 -22.85 -9.90 -16.02
C ALA A 155 -24.06 -10.78 -15.70
N ASP A 156 -24.90 -10.34 -14.77
CA ASP A 156 -26.18 -10.95 -14.42
C ASP A 156 -27.39 -10.34 -15.17
N SER A 157 -27.19 -9.26 -15.91
CA SER A 157 -28.15 -8.64 -16.82
C SER A 157 -29.40 -8.11 -16.13
N ASP A 158 -29.26 -7.64 -14.89
CA ASP A 158 -30.35 -7.07 -14.11
C ASP A 158 -30.51 -5.54 -14.31
N GLY A 159 -29.55 -4.91 -15.01
CA GLY A 159 -29.51 -3.48 -15.29
C GLY A 159 -28.92 -2.65 -14.14
N ILE A 160 -28.37 -3.29 -13.11
CA ILE A 160 -27.70 -2.68 -11.97
C ILE A 160 -26.19 -2.81 -12.18
N TYR A 161 -25.54 -1.67 -12.35
CA TYR A 161 -24.09 -1.61 -12.56
C TYR A 161 -23.33 -1.40 -11.25
N TRP A 162 -24.02 -0.98 -10.18
CA TRP A 162 -23.41 -0.73 -8.87
C TRP A 162 -23.74 -1.85 -7.92
N GLU A 163 -22.79 -2.75 -7.77
CA GLU A 163 -22.97 -3.97 -7.00
C GLU A 163 -22.37 -3.84 -5.61
N GLN A 164 -23.11 -4.33 -4.61
CA GLN A 164 -22.66 -4.24 -3.23
C GLN A 164 -21.51 -5.23 -2.99
N VAL A 165 -20.43 -4.72 -2.40
CA VAL A 165 -19.33 -5.56 -1.90
C VAL A 165 -19.85 -6.35 -0.69
N THR A 166 -19.71 -7.67 -0.74
CA THR A 166 -20.13 -8.59 0.31
C THR A 166 -18.91 -9.28 0.94
N THR A 167 -19.13 -9.99 2.04
CA THR A 167 -18.07 -10.77 2.71
C THR A 167 -17.42 -11.76 1.75
N GLY A 168 -16.09 -11.81 1.73
CA GLY A 168 -15.32 -12.63 0.81
C GLY A 168 -15.12 -12.02 -0.58
N TYR A 169 -15.49 -10.75 -0.79
CA TYR A 169 -15.16 -10.05 -2.04
C TYR A 169 -13.64 -9.93 -2.17
N GLU A 170 -13.09 -10.57 -3.21
CA GLU A 170 -11.67 -10.59 -3.54
C GLU A 170 -11.24 -9.29 -4.23
N LEU A 171 -10.20 -8.64 -3.70
CA LEU A 171 -9.59 -7.44 -4.23
C LEU A 171 -8.64 -7.76 -5.38
N LYS A 172 -9.20 -7.82 -6.58
CA LYS A 172 -8.42 -8.07 -7.80
C LYS A 172 -7.62 -6.83 -8.21
N PRO A 173 -6.40 -7.02 -8.75
CA PRO A 173 -5.60 -5.90 -9.23
C PRO A 173 -6.33 -5.09 -10.29
N CYS A 174 -6.10 -3.78 -10.29
CA CYS A 174 -6.74 -2.79 -11.18
C CYS A 174 -8.26 -2.63 -10.97
N ASP A 175 -8.94 -3.50 -10.22
CA ASP A 175 -10.31 -3.29 -9.80
C ASP A 175 -10.34 -2.30 -8.64
N ALA A 176 -11.20 -1.29 -8.73
CA ALA A 176 -11.42 -0.34 -7.67
C ALA A 176 -12.83 -0.50 -7.09
N ILE A 177 -12.96 -0.20 -5.80
CA ILE A 177 -14.23 -0.14 -5.07
C ILE A 177 -14.39 1.22 -4.42
N TYR A 178 -15.63 1.65 -4.24
CA TYR A 178 -15.97 2.69 -3.29
C TYR A 178 -16.29 2.07 -1.94
N ILE A 179 -15.64 2.56 -0.90
CA ILE A 179 -15.84 2.08 0.47
C ILE A 179 -16.14 3.26 1.39
N LYS A 180 -17.26 3.18 2.10
CA LYS A 180 -17.67 4.16 3.09
C LYS A 180 -17.27 3.69 4.48
N MET A 181 -16.46 4.47 5.16
CA MET A 181 -15.96 4.16 6.50
C MET A 181 -16.67 5.00 7.57
N ASN A 182 -16.88 4.41 8.76
CA ASN A 182 -17.38 5.09 9.95
C ASN A 182 -16.26 5.55 10.92
N ALA A 183 -15.04 5.03 10.73
CA ALA A 183 -13.83 5.37 11.47
C ALA A 183 -12.64 5.39 10.49
N THR A 184 -11.54 6.05 10.85
CA THR A 184 -10.30 5.98 10.08
C THR A 184 -9.67 4.59 10.19
N ASP A 185 -8.97 4.16 9.15
CA ASP A 185 -8.25 2.89 9.15
C ASP A 185 -6.92 2.99 8.40
N SER A 186 -5.91 2.22 8.81
CA SER A 186 -4.63 2.08 8.09
C SER A 186 -4.49 0.64 7.61
N VAL A 187 -4.93 0.44 6.37
CA VAL A 187 -5.09 -0.87 5.75
C VAL A 187 -3.77 -1.36 5.18
N ILE A 188 -3.41 -2.61 5.44
CA ILE A 188 -2.15 -3.21 4.97
C ILE A 188 -2.43 -4.13 3.78
N LEU A 189 -2.01 -3.71 2.60
CA LEU A 189 -1.97 -4.53 1.40
C LEU A 189 -0.70 -5.40 1.45
N LYS A 190 -0.89 -6.72 1.53
CA LYS A 190 0.20 -7.70 1.47
C LYS A 190 0.36 -8.15 0.04
N TYR A 191 1.47 -7.84 -0.61
CA TYR A 191 1.66 -8.24 -1.99
C TYR A 191 2.06 -9.70 -2.11
N ASN A 192 1.62 -10.32 -3.20
CA ASN A 192 2.04 -11.67 -3.56
C ASN A 192 3.52 -11.64 -3.92
N ALA A 193 4.31 -12.36 -3.12
CA ALA A 193 5.77 -12.37 -3.28
C ALA A 193 6.26 -13.21 -4.47
N THR A 194 5.40 -14.08 -4.99
CA THR A 194 5.73 -15.02 -6.08
C THR A 194 5.16 -14.61 -7.44
N ASP A 195 4.13 -13.77 -7.45
CA ASP A 195 3.53 -13.20 -8.66
C ASP A 195 3.52 -11.68 -8.59
N ILE A 196 4.57 -11.10 -9.17
CA ILE A 196 4.75 -9.66 -9.37
C ILE A 196 4.49 -9.26 -10.83
N SER A 197 3.75 -10.07 -11.58
CA SER A 197 3.40 -9.74 -12.96
C SER A 197 2.61 -8.43 -13.02
N MET A 198 2.80 -7.68 -14.10
CA MET A 198 2.06 -6.44 -14.31
C MET A 198 0.62 -6.79 -14.67
N PRO A 199 -0.38 -6.47 -13.82
CA PRO A 199 -1.75 -6.84 -14.07
C PRO A 199 -2.34 -6.01 -15.22
N THR A 200 -3.37 -6.55 -15.85
CA THR A 200 -4.17 -5.86 -16.87
C THR A 200 -5.64 -6.03 -16.58
N LYS A 201 -6.42 -4.97 -16.83
CA LYS A 201 -7.88 -5.00 -16.78
C LYS A 201 -8.44 -4.55 -18.12
N ASP A 202 -9.38 -5.32 -18.66
CA ASP A 202 -10.13 -4.92 -19.83
C ASP A 202 -11.11 -3.80 -19.48
N LEU A 203 -11.15 -2.76 -20.32
CA LEU A 203 -12.12 -1.67 -20.21
C LEU A 203 -13.16 -1.80 -21.31
N TYR A 204 -14.39 -1.43 -20.99
CA TYR A 204 -15.52 -1.54 -21.91
C TYR A 204 -16.13 -0.18 -22.20
N ALA A 205 -16.96 -0.13 -23.25
CA ALA A 205 -17.70 1.07 -23.59
C ALA A 205 -18.66 1.46 -22.45
N GLY A 206 -18.52 2.68 -21.94
CA GLY A 206 -19.28 3.18 -20.79
C GLY A 206 -18.38 3.61 -19.65
N TRP A 207 -18.93 3.59 -18.43
CA TRP A 207 -18.15 3.87 -17.22
C TRP A 207 -17.29 2.66 -16.87
N ASN A 208 -16.10 2.92 -16.33
CA ASN A 208 -15.26 1.88 -15.74
C ASN A 208 -14.74 2.42 -14.41
N LEU A 209 -14.72 1.57 -13.38
CA LEU A 209 -14.07 1.87 -12.11
C LEU A 209 -12.74 1.09 -12.05
N ILE A 210 -11.63 1.83 -12.00
CA ILE A 210 -10.28 1.28 -12.12
C ILE A 210 -9.37 1.84 -11.03
N GLY A 211 -8.39 1.03 -10.65
CA GLY A 211 -7.22 1.48 -9.90
C GLY A 211 -5.96 1.50 -10.75
N LEU A 212 -4.91 2.10 -10.20
CA LEU A 212 -3.61 2.21 -10.86
C LEU A 212 -2.85 0.88 -10.75
N ALA A 213 -2.49 0.30 -11.90
CA ALA A 213 -1.62 -0.88 -12.01
C ALA A 213 -0.13 -0.55 -11.74
N ASN A 214 0.15 0.23 -10.70
CA ASN A 214 1.50 0.69 -10.38
C ASN A 214 1.68 0.92 -8.87
N LEU A 215 2.88 0.61 -8.38
CA LEU A 215 3.28 0.87 -7.01
C LEU A 215 3.62 2.34 -6.78
N GLU A 216 4.04 3.04 -7.84
CA GLU A 216 4.36 4.46 -7.85
C GLU A 216 3.16 5.30 -8.28
N THR A 217 3.10 6.53 -7.76
CA THR A 217 2.15 7.54 -8.23
C THR A 217 2.44 7.87 -9.69
N LYS A 218 1.38 8.00 -10.48
CA LYS A 218 1.46 8.44 -11.88
C LYS A 218 0.52 9.60 -12.13
N ASP A 219 0.94 10.45 -13.06
CA ASP A 219 0.02 11.42 -13.66
C ASP A 219 -1.09 10.68 -14.40
N VAL A 220 -2.28 11.27 -14.41
CA VAL A 220 -3.48 10.62 -14.96
C VAL A 220 -3.29 10.21 -16.43
N ASP A 221 -2.65 11.05 -17.23
CA ASP A 221 -2.41 10.78 -18.66
C ASP A 221 -1.48 9.57 -18.87
N ASP A 222 -0.50 9.38 -17.98
CA ASP A 222 0.38 8.21 -18.02
C ASP A 222 -0.34 6.95 -17.53
N ALA A 223 -1.23 7.09 -16.55
CA ALA A 223 -2.00 5.98 -15.99
C ALA A 223 -2.95 5.36 -17.01
N VAL A 224 -3.55 6.17 -17.89
CA VAL A 224 -4.51 5.71 -18.92
C VAL A 224 -3.94 5.72 -20.34
N GLN A 225 -2.63 5.89 -20.50
CA GLN A 225 -1.99 6.00 -21.82
C GLN A 225 -2.27 4.78 -22.71
N SER A 226 -2.33 3.57 -22.13
CA SER A 226 -2.60 2.33 -22.86
C SER A 226 -3.99 2.27 -23.50
N VAL A 227 -4.93 3.08 -23.01
CA VAL A 227 -6.30 3.17 -23.50
C VAL A 227 -6.62 4.54 -24.12
N ALA A 228 -5.60 5.36 -24.37
CA ALA A 228 -5.78 6.67 -25.02
C ALA A 228 -6.39 6.54 -26.41
N ASN A 229 -6.07 5.46 -27.13
CA ASN A 229 -6.66 5.15 -28.43
C ASN A 229 -7.26 3.75 -28.45
N THR A 230 -8.41 3.60 -29.11
CA THR A 230 -8.98 2.30 -29.45
C THR A 230 -8.14 1.60 -30.54
N PRO A 231 -8.35 0.30 -30.79
CA PRO A 231 -7.68 -0.41 -31.89
C PRO A 231 -7.89 0.22 -33.29
N THR A 232 -8.91 1.06 -33.46
CA THR A 232 -9.20 1.79 -34.70
C THR A 232 -8.67 3.23 -34.69
N ASN A 233 -7.81 3.58 -33.73
CA ASN A 233 -7.18 4.90 -33.60
C ASN A 233 -8.18 6.05 -33.37
N LEU A 234 -9.25 5.78 -32.62
CA LEU A 234 -10.17 6.79 -32.08
C LEU A 234 -9.85 7.04 -30.60
N PRO A 235 -10.19 8.21 -30.02
CA PRO A 235 -10.04 8.45 -28.59
C PRO A 235 -10.73 7.34 -27.77
N GLY A 236 -9.98 6.68 -26.88
CA GLY A 236 -10.47 5.54 -26.11
C GLY A 236 -11.24 5.91 -24.84
N TYR A 237 -11.09 7.15 -24.36
CA TYR A 237 -11.88 7.72 -23.28
C TYR A 237 -12.24 9.18 -23.58
N SER A 238 -13.36 9.64 -23.03
CA SER A 238 -13.75 11.06 -23.08
C SER A 238 -13.37 11.82 -21.81
N GLN A 239 -13.30 11.12 -20.68
CA GLN A 239 -13.09 11.70 -19.36
C GLN A 239 -12.43 10.68 -18.43
N VAL A 240 -11.53 11.16 -17.56
CA VAL A 240 -11.01 10.39 -16.43
C VAL A 240 -11.26 11.20 -15.16
N ILE A 241 -11.72 10.52 -14.11
CA ILE A 241 -12.04 11.14 -12.83
C ILE A 241 -11.25 10.40 -11.76
N SER A 242 -10.39 11.15 -11.06
CA SER A 242 -9.67 10.67 -9.87
C SER A 242 -10.15 11.49 -8.67
N PRO A 243 -11.27 11.11 -8.03
CA PRO A 243 -11.77 11.85 -6.88
C PRO A 243 -10.82 11.65 -5.69
N SER A 244 -10.50 12.72 -4.95
CA SER A 244 -9.91 12.54 -3.62
C SER A 244 -10.87 11.82 -2.69
N MET A 245 -10.33 11.31 -1.58
CA MET A 245 -11.14 10.91 -0.44
C MET A 245 -12.10 12.04 -0.07
N ASN A 246 -13.40 11.74 -0.03
CA ASN A 246 -14.46 12.71 0.22
C ASN A 246 -14.41 13.96 -0.69
N SER A 247 -13.99 13.82 -1.95
CA SER A 247 -13.94 14.96 -2.88
C SER A 247 -15.32 15.58 -3.07
N ALA A 248 -15.39 16.91 -3.09
CA ALA A 248 -16.61 17.60 -3.48
C ALA A 248 -16.87 17.56 -5.00
N ASP A 249 -15.81 17.50 -5.83
CA ASP A 249 -15.80 17.31 -7.30
C ASP A 249 -14.35 17.29 -7.80
N TRP A 250 -14.02 16.58 -8.90
CA TRP A 250 -13.01 16.98 -9.93
C TRP A 250 -13.22 16.19 -11.24
N THR A 251 -13.01 16.83 -12.40
CA THR A 251 -13.21 16.23 -13.73
C THR A 251 -12.04 16.56 -14.66
N PHE A 252 -11.40 15.56 -15.27
CA PHE A 252 -10.43 15.77 -16.36
C PHE A 252 -11.05 15.34 -17.69
N SER A 253 -11.14 16.26 -18.65
CA SER A 253 -11.67 16.01 -20.00
C SER A 253 -10.54 15.81 -20.99
N SER A 254 -10.68 14.88 -21.93
CA SER A 254 -9.65 14.64 -22.96
C SER A 254 -9.32 15.95 -23.72
N GLY A 255 -8.05 16.35 -23.74
CA GLY A 255 -7.57 17.52 -24.50
C GLY A 255 -7.44 18.82 -23.70
N GLN A 256 -7.57 18.80 -22.38
CA GLN A 256 -7.18 19.93 -21.52
C GLN A 256 -5.76 19.68 -20.96
N SER A 257 -4.78 20.45 -21.44
CA SER A 257 -3.44 20.57 -20.85
C SER A 257 -3.41 21.67 -19.79
#